data_AF-W4RU94-F1
#
_entry.id   AF-W4RU94-F1
#
_cell.length_a   1.000
_cell.length_b   1.000
_cell.length_c   1.000
_cell.angle_alpha   90.00
_cell.angle_beta   90.00
_cell.angle_gamma   90.00
#
_symmetry.space_group_name_H-M   'P 1'
#
loop_
_entity.id
_entity.type
_entity.pdbx_description
1 polymer ?
#
loop_
_entity_poly.entity_id
_entity_poly.type
_entity_poly.pdbx_seq_one_letter_code
_entity_poly.pdbx_strand_id
1 'polypeptide(L)'
;MLVATSQGGIQALSRSYFAKLVPKANANEFFGFYNIFGKFASIMGPLMVGLTAQLTGNSSMGVFSLVILFVIGMVILAFVPEPEKQPQAPEIV
;
A
#
# COMPACT_ATOMS: atom_id res chain seq x y z
N MET A 1 -16.15 -11.07 2.16
CA MET A 1 -16.60 -9.71 2.52
C MET A 1 -15.59 -8.95 3.39
N LEU A 2 -15.04 -9.55 4.46
CA LEU A 2 -14.07 -8.88 5.35
C LEU A 2 -12.81 -8.35 4.63
N VAL A 3 -12.28 -9.10 3.66
CA VAL A 3 -11.11 -8.67 2.89
C VAL A 3 -11.44 -7.45 2.03
N ALA A 4 -12.62 -7.42 1.41
CA ALA A 4 -13.01 -6.34 0.50
C ALA A 4 -13.27 -5.02 1.25
N THR A 5 -13.93 -5.06 2.41
CA THR A 5 -14.15 -3.86 3.23
C THR A 5 -12.84 -3.32 3.77
N SER A 6 -11.96 -4.21 4.25
CA SER A 6 -10.64 -3.84 4.76
C SER A 6 -9.75 -3.26 3.66
N GLN A 7 -9.71 -3.89 2.48
CA GLN A 7 -8.89 -3.44 1.35
C GLN A 7 -9.40 -2.11 0.75
N GLY A 8 -10.72 -1.90 0.71
CA GLY A 8 -11.31 -0.62 0.29
C GLY A 8 -10.94 0.52 1.24
N GLY A 9 -11.06 0.29 2.55
CA GLY A 9 -10.70 1.27 3.58
C GLY A 9 -9.20 1.62 3.54
N ILE A 10 -8.32 0.63 3.51
CA ILE A 10 -6.86 0.84 3.45
C ILE A 10 -6.46 1.62 2.20
N GLN A 11 -7.02 1.31 1.03
CA GLN A 11 -6.72 2.03 -0.21
C GLN A 11 -7.19 3.49 -0.17
N ALA A 12 -8.39 3.75 0.36
CA ALA A 12 -8.93 5.10 0.49
C ALA A 12 -8.10 5.94 1.49
N LEU A 13 -7.72 5.35 2.62
CA LEU A 13 -6.87 6.00 3.62
C LEU A 13 -5.48 6.30 3.05
N SER A 14 -4.82 5.32 2.43
CA SER A 14 -3.50 5.50 1.82
C SER A 14 -3.47 6.68 0.83
N ARG A 15 -4.46 6.73 -0.08
CA ARG A 15 -4.56 7.80 -1.08
C ARG A 15 -4.83 9.17 -0.44
N SER A 16 -5.73 9.24 0.54
CA SER A 16 -6.09 10.52 1.18
C SER A 16 -4.96 11.06 2.06
N TYR A 17 -4.22 10.20 2.77
CA TYR A 17 -3.01 10.59 3.50
C TYR A 17 -1.92 11.09 2.55
N PHE A 18 -1.66 10.37 1.46
CA PHE A 18 -0.67 10.79 0.47
C PHE A 18 -1.03 12.15 -0.16
N ALA A 19 -2.31 12.38 -0.46
CA ALA A 19 -2.79 13.65 -0.98
C ALA A 19 -2.51 14.85 -0.05
N LYS A 20 -2.52 14.64 1.27
CA LYS A 20 -2.23 15.68 2.27
C LYS A 20 -0.74 16.00 2.37
N LEU A 21 0.13 15.00 2.14
CA LEU A 21 1.59 15.14 2.24
C LEU A 21 2.21 15.81 1.00
N VAL A 22 1.59 15.65 -0.16
CA VAL A 22 2.17 16.06 -1.44
C VAL A 22 2.02 17.57 -1.69
N PRO A 23 3.10 18.27 -2.09
CA PRO A 23 3.02 19.70 -2.43
C PRO A 23 2.21 19.92 -3.72
N LYS A 24 1.27 20.89 -3.69
CA LYS A 24 0.34 21.16 -4.81
C LYS A 24 1.04 21.49 -6.13
N ALA A 25 2.20 22.13 -6.08
CA ALA A 25 2.95 22.52 -7.27
C ALA A 25 3.39 21.31 -8.12
N ASN A 26 3.75 20.19 -7.47
CA ASN A 26 4.30 19.00 -8.13
C ASN A 26 3.41 17.77 -7.93
N ALA A 27 2.12 17.98 -7.63
CA ALA A 27 1.23 16.90 -7.21
C ALA A 27 1.16 15.74 -8.23
N ASN A 28 1.14 16.07 -9.51
CA ASN A 28 1.09 15.08 -10.58
C ASN A 28 2.31 14.15 -10.61
N GLU A 29 3.52 14.65 -10.31
CA GLU A 29 4.72 13.81 -10.28
C GLU A 29 4.70 12.84 -9.11
N PHE A 30 4.37 13.32 -7.91
CA PHE A 30 4.24 12.47 -6.72
C PHE A 30 3.13 11.42 -6.87
N PHE A 31 1.97 11.79 -7.40
CA PHE A 31 0.91 10.83 -7.72
C PHE A 31 1.30 9.88 -8.86
N GLY A 32 2.17 10.31 -9.77
CA GLY A 32 2.82 9.45 -10.77
C GLY A 32 3.63 8.33 -10.12
N PHE A 33 4.51 8.67 -9.16
CA PHE A 33 5.25 7.68 -8.39
C PHE A 33 4.33 6.75 -7.59
N TYR A 34 3.31 7.29 -6.91
CA TYR A 34 2.31 6.48 -6.20
C TYR A 34 1.65 5.43 -7.11
N ASN A 35 1.29 5.82 -8.34
CA ASN A 35 0.69 4.91 -9.31
C ASN A 35 1.67 3.84 -9.80
N ILE A 36 2.94 4.21 -10.00
CA ILE A 36 4.00 3.27 -10.37
C ILE A 36 4.14 2.18 -9.29
N PHE A 37 4.20 2.55 -8.00
CA PHE A 37 4.25 1.59 -6.90
C PHE A 37 3.01 0.68 -6.87
N GLY A 38 1.81 1.24 -7.12
CA GLY A 38 0.59 0.46 -7.25
C GLY A 38 0.68 -0.60 -8.36
N LYS A 39 1.19 -0.24 -9.54
CA LYS A 39 1.43 -1.18 -10.64
C LYS A 39 2.46 -2.25 -10.29
N PHE A 40 3.54 -1.89 -9.62
CA PHE A 40 4.53 -2.85 -9.15
C PHE A 40 3.90 -3.87 -8.19
N ALA A 41 3.06 -3.42 -7.24
CA ALA A 41 2.35 -4.31 -6.33
C ALA A 41 1.39 -5.26 -7.07
N SER A 42 0.67 -4.78 -8.09
CA SER A 42 -0.22 -5.60 -8.93
C SER A 42 0.51 -6.68 -9.74
N ILE A 43 1.80 -6.49 -10.04
CA ILE A 43 2.62 -7.49 -10.74
C ILE A 43 3.29 -8.42 -9.73
N MET A 44 3.86 -7.88 -8.64
CA MET A 44 4.59 -8.65 -7.64
C MET A 44 3.72 -9.61 -6.85
N GLY A 45 2.49 -9.22 -6.49
CA GLY A 45 1.58 -10.11 -5.74
C GLY A 45 1.31 -11.43 -6.47
N PRO A 46 0.76 -11.40 -7.70
CA PRO A 46 0.54 -12.60 -8.50
C PRO A 46 1.83 -13.36 -8.82
N LEU A 47 2.94 -12.66 -9.08
CA LEU A 47 4.22 -13.30 -9.37
C LEU A 47 4.74 -14.09 -8.14
N MET A 48 4.71 -13.51 -6.95
CA MET A 48 5.12 -14.22 -5.73
C MET A 48 4.23 -15.42 -5.45
N VAL A 49 2.90 -15.24 -5.49
CA VAL A 49 1.94 -16.31 -5.24
C VAL A 49 2.11 -17.44 -6.27
N GLY A 50 2.26 -17.09 -7.55
CA GLY A 50 2.44 -18.05 -8.63
C GLY A 50 3.74 -18.85 -8.51
N LEU A 51 4.87 -18.18 -8.25
CA LEU A 51 6.16 -18.84 -8.07
C LEU A 51 6.15 -19.76 -6.84
N THR A 52 5.65 -19.28 -5.70
CA THR A 52 5.62 -20.09 -4.46
C THR A 52 4.62 -21.24 -4.55
N ALA A 53 3.46 -21.06 -5.18
CA ALA A 53 2.51 -22.13 -5.43
C ALA A 53 3.09 -23.19 -6.37
N GLN A 54 3.81 -22.79 -7.43
CA GLN A 54 4.43 -23.71 -8.39
C GLN A 54 5.57 -24.52 -7.77
N LEU A 55 6.40 -23.90 -6.91
CA LEU A 55 7.49 -24.58 -6.21
C LEU A 55 6.98 -25.54 -5.12
N THR A 56 5.94 -25.15 -4.40
CA THR A 56 5.42 -25.94 -3.26
C THR A 56 4.37 -26.97 -3.67
N GLY A 57 3.80 -26.83 -4.88
CA GLY A 57 2.65 -27.63 -5.34
C GLY A 57 1.34 -27.34 -4.60
N ASN A 58 1.32 -26.33 -3.72
CA ASN A 58 0.19 -26.01 -2.86
C ASN A 58 -0.17 -24.51 -2.94
N SER A 59 -1.37 -24.21 -3.43
CA SER A 59 -1.89 -22.85 -3.60
C SER A 59 -2.03 -22.06 -2.29
N SER A 60 -2.30 -22.75 -1.16
CA SER A 60 -2.39 -22.10 0.16
C SER A 60 -1.05 -21.54 0.61
N MET A 61 0.05 -22.26 0.32
CA MET A 61 1.41 -21.78 0.58
C MET A 61 1.77 -20.62 -0.34
N GLY A 62 1.21 -20.58 -1.54
CA GLY A 62 1.25 -19.44 -2.45
C GLY A 62 0.71 -18.16 -1.82
N VAL A 63 -0.51 -18.20 -1.26
CA VAL A 63 -1.11 -17.04 -0.58
C VAL A 63 -0.33 -16.65 0.68
N PHE A 64 0.17 -17.64 1.43
CA PHE A 64 0.98 -17.38 2.63
C PHE A 64 2.26 -16.59 2.33
N SER A 65 2.80 -16.69 1.12
CA SER A 65 3.97 -15.90 0.70
C SER A 65 3.74 -14.39 0.76
N LEU A 66 2.49 -13.92 0.66
CA LEU A 66 2.14 -12.51 0.77
C LEU A 66 2.40 -11.95 2.18
N VAL A 67 2.43 -12.80 3.21
CA VAL A 67 2.79 -12.37 4.57
C VAL A 67 4.17 -11.74 4.60
N ILE A 68 5.11 -12.22 3.77
CA ILE A 68 6.46 -11.66 3.66
C ILE A 68 6.40 -10.20 3.18
N LEU A 69 5.57 -9.90 2.17
CA LEU A 69 5.36 -8.52 1.69
C LEU A 69 4.75 -7.62 2.77
N PHE A 70 3.79 -8.14 3.55
CA PHE A 70 3.22 -7.40 4.68
C PHE A 70 4.23 -7.13 5.78
N VAL A 71 5.07 -8.10 6.13
CA VAL A 71 6.13 -7.94 7.15
C VAL A 71 7.14 -6.89 6.69
N ILE A 72 7.60 -6.96 5.45
CA ILE A 72 8.52 -5.96 4.87
C ILE A 72 7.88 -4.57 4.92
N GLY A 73 6.62 -4.43 4.48
CA GLY A 73 5.91 -3.17 4.52
C GLY A 73 5.72 -2.63 5.95
N MET A 74 5.41 -3.50 6.91
CA MET A 74 5.25 -3.14 8.32
C MET A 74 6.57 -2.66 8.94
N VAL A 75 7.68 -3.35 8.66
CA VAL A 75 9.02 -2.96 9.11
C VAL A 75 9.41 -1.60 8.53
N ILE A 76 9.21 -1.39 7.23
CA ILE A 76 9.48 -0.10 6.58
C ILE A 76 8.65 1.02 7.21
N LEU A 77 7.36 0.79 7.44
CA LEU A 77 6.46 1.77 8.03
C LEU A 77 6.81 2.08 9.48
N ALA A 78 7.31 1.10 10.25
CA ALA A 78 7.79 1.31 11.61
C ALA A 78 9.04 2.21 11.68
N PHE A 79 9.81 2.31 10.60
CA PHE A 79 10.94 3.25 10.50
C PHE A 79 10.54 4.65 10.03
N VAL A 80 9.28 4.85 9.62
CA VAL A 80 8.80 6.18 9.20
C VAL A 80 8.49 7.01 10.45
N PRO A 81 9.20 8.15 10.67
CA PRO A 81 8.89 9.04 11.77
C PRO A 81 7.52 9.68 11.59
N GLU A 82 6.85 9.99 12.69
CA GLU A 82 5.53 10.62 12.66
C GLU A 82 5.60 11.96 11.89
N PRO A 83 4.73 12.15 10.88
CA PRO A 83 4.69 13.43 10.18
C PRO A 83 4.26 14.51 11.17
N GLU A 84 5.10 15.54 11.31
CA GLU A 84 4.81 16.71 12.12
C GLU A 84 3.42 17.25 11.76
N LYS A 85 2.54 17.43 12.76
CA LYS A 85 1.14 17.85 12.59
C LYS A 85 1.07 19.06 11.66
N GLN A 86 0.75 18.85 10.38
CA GLN A 86 0.34 19.95 9.53
C GLN A 86 -0.98 20.48 10.09
N PRO A 87 -1.14 21.81 10.26
CA PRO A 87 -2.34 22.40 10.85
C PRO A 87 -3.58 21.84 10.16
N GLN A 88 -4.44 21.16 10.93
CA GLN A 88 -5.74 20.72 10.44
C GLN A 88 -6.44 21.92 9.80
N ALA A 89 -6.56 21.93 8.47
CA ALA A 89 -7.43 22.87 7.79
C ALA A 89 -8.85 22.65 8.34
N PRO A 90 -9.56 23.72 8.73
CA PRO A 90 -10.78 23.65 9.53
C PRO A 90 -11.81 22.73 8.88
N GLU A 91 -12.38 21.87 9.71
CA GLU A 91 -13.55 21.05 9.43
C GLU A 91 -14.67 21.97 8.93
N ILE A 92 -14.92 21.97 7.62
CA ILE A 92 -16.07 22.68 7.07
C ILE A 92 -17.25 21.72 7.19
N VAL A 93 -18.03 21.98 8.24
CA VAL A 93 -19.38 21.43 8.53
C VAL A 93 -20.33 21.69 7.38
#